data_AF-A8HTH2-F1
#
_entry.id   AF-A8HTH2-F1
#
_cell.length_a   1.000
_cell.length_b   1.000
_cell.length_c   1.000
_cell.angle_alpha   90.00
_cell.angle_beta   90.00
_cell.angle_gamma   90.00
#
_symmetry.space_group_name_H-M   'P 1'
#
loop_
_entity.id
_entity.type
_entity.pdbx_description
1 polymer ?
#
loop_
_entity_poly.entity_id
_entity_poly.type
_entity_poly.pdbx_seq_one_letter_code
_entity_poly.pdbx_strand_id
1 'polypeptide(L)'
;MAGRKRKITQRQPNGQPKRLPRSERRDAIMGVAMEQPHRRWLPEGARKDQRAESALGRLFLAGLITEPECWAGERLRRVLHEFHIVLATPMTASSAAIMVASPVQQDAEGDLMAAERPETEEERRDRVLASFDRATSVLKRVENSRSAIRDIDALLLRDQVPQDIQPTRRGLAALASMWRLNEPAEEEGDRPIRVRGARIGDACAWSHEEREVAILYK
;
A
#
# COMPACT_ATOMS: atom_id res chain seq x y z
N MET A 1 -7.44 -36.71 20.35
CA MET A 1 -7.02 -35.44 19.69
C MET A 1 -5.52 -35.50 19.43
N ALA A 2 -5.10 -35.74 18.18
CA ALA A 2 -3.68 -35.77 17.83
C ALA A 2 -3.17 -34.33 17.67
N GLY A 3 -2.24 -33.92 18.54
CA GLY A 3 -1.62 -32.59 18.47
C GLY A 3 -0.84 -32.40 17.17
N ARG A 4 -0.81 -31.16 16.66
CA ARG A 4 -0.09 -30.76 15.44
C ARG A 4 1.36 -31.24 15.51
N LYS A 5 1.76 -32.11 14.57
CA LYS A 5 3.14 -32.62 14.43
C LYS A 5 4.11 -31.42 14.36
N ARG A 6 5.00 -31.30 15.34
CA ARG A 6 5.98 -30.20 15.38
C ARG A 6 7.02 -30.41 14.27
N LYS A 7 7.43 -29.32 13.63
CA LYS A 7 8.45 -29.35 12.56
C LYS A 7 9.77 -29.83 13.19
N ILE A 8 10.31 -30.96 12.72
CA ILE A 8 11.60 -31.49 13.18
C ILE A 8 12.68 -30.54 12.66
N THR A 9 13.29 -29.77 13.55
CA THR A 9 14.46 -28.94 13.24
C THR A 9 15.72 -29.74 13.49
N GLN A 10 16.65 -29.73 12.53
CA GLN A 10 18.00 -30.28 12.77
C GLN A 10 18.62 -29.54 13.97
N ARG A 11 19.17 -30.30 14.91
CA ARG A 11 19.86 -29.77 16.08
C ARG A 11 21.37 -29.93 15.90
N GLN A 12 22.11 -28.97 16.41
CA GLN A 12 23.54 -29.11 16.61
C GLN A 12 23.82 -30.14 17.72
N PRO A 13 25.05 -30.67 17.82
CA PRO A 13 25.43 -31.61 18.89
C PRO A 13 25.19 -31.04 20.31
N ASN A 14 25.21 -29.72 20.48
CA ASN A 14 24.89 -29.01 21.73
C ASN A 14 23.38 -28.88 22.02
N GLY A 15 22.50 -29.53 21.22
CA GLY A 15 21.05 -29.48 21.37
C GLY A 15 20.37 -28.22 20.84
N GLN A 16 21.13 -27.20 20.41
CA GLN A 16 20.56 -25.97 19.84
C GLN A 16 20.02 -26.20 18.42
N PRO A 17 18.93 -25.52 18.01
CA PRO A 17 18.44 -25.60 16.64
C PRO A 17 19.50 -25.06 15.68
N LYS A 18 19.86 -25.86 14.67
CA LYS A 18 20.84 -25.48 13.65
C LYS A 18 20.29 -24.32 12.84
N ARG A 19 20.93 -23.16 12.96
CA ARG A 19 20.63 -21.99 12.12
C ARG A 19 21.23 -22.23 10.74
N LEU A 20 20.40 -22.24 9.70
CA LEU A 20 20.89 -22.21 8.33
C LEU A 20 21.72 -20.93 8.11
N PRO A 21 22.82 -21.00 7.33
CA PRO A 21 23.56 -19.83 6.89
C PRO A 21 22.65 -18.87 6.12
N ARG A 22 23.04 -17.59 6.07
CA ARG A 22 22.17 -16.50 5.60
C ARG A 22 21.75 -16.67 4.13
N SER A 23 22.61 -17.23 3.28
CA SER A 23 22.34 -17.54 1.87
C SER A 23 21.25 -18.60 1.74
N GLU A 24 21.45 -19.78 2.33
CA GLU A 24 20.50 -20.89 2.31
C GLU A 24 19.13 -20.50 2.90
N ARG A 25 19.12 -19.63 3.92
CA ARG A 25 17.88 -19.11 4.49
C ARG A 25 17.11 -18.24 3.50
N ARG A 26 17.79 -17.39 2.72
CA ARG A 26 17.15 -16.56 1.68
C ARG A 26 16.55 -17.43 0.59
N ASP A 27 17.30 -18.42 0.11
CA ASP A 27 16.83 -19.32 -0.94
C ASP A 27 15.65 -20.17 -0.45
N ALA A 28 15.70 -20.66 0.79
CA ALA A 28 14.58 -21.38 1.39
C ALA A 28 13.32 -20.50 1.56
N ILE A 29 13.48 -19.23 1.96
CA ILE A 29 12.35 -18.29 2.06
C ILE A 29 11.76 -18.01 0.67
N MET A 30 12.61 -17.79 -0.33
CA MET A 30 12.16 -17.53 -1.71
C MET A 30 11.49 -18.77 -2.33
N GLY A 31 11.99 -19.98 -2.04
CA GLY A 31 11.36 -21.23 -2.46
C GLY A 31 9.95 -21.37 -1.90
N VAL A 32 9.77 -21.11 -0.60
CA VAL A 32 8.44 -21.12 0.04
C VAL A 32 7.51 -20.08 -0.57
N ALA A 33 8.00 -18.88 -0.87
CA ALA A 33 7.21 -17.84 -1.52
C ALA A 33 6.74 -18.28 -2.92
N MET A 34 7.62 -18.88 -3.73
CA MET A 34 7.28 -19.36 -5.08
C MET A 34 6.27 -20.52 -5.08
N GLU A 35 6.24 -21.34 -4.03
CA GLU A 35 5.29 -22.44 -3.89
C GLU A 35 3.87 -22.01 -3.48
N GLN A 36 3.70 -20.75 -3.04
CA GLN A 36 2.42 -20.24 -2.59
C GLN A 36 1.35 -20.32 -3.70
N PRO A 37 0.17 -20.94 -3.44
CA PRO A 37 -0.85 -21.16 -4.46
C PRO A 37 -1.29 -19.89 -5.19
N HIS A 38 -1.40 -18.78 -4.47
CA HIS A 38 -1.84 -17.50 -5.03
C HIS A 38 -0.81 -16.83 -5.96
N ARG A 39 0.45 -17.31 -6.02
CA ARG A 39 1.48 -16.82 -6.95
C ARG A 39 1.61 -17.67 -8.21
N ARG A 40 1.03 -18.88 -8.24
CA ARG A 40 1.28 -19.88 -9.31
C ARG A 40 0.83 -19.44 -10.70
N TRP A 41 -0.20 -18.60 -10.79
CA TRP A 41 -0.72 -18.12 -12.06
C TRP A 41 0.08 -16.93 -12.64
N LEU A 42 1.05 -16.38 -11.88
CA LEU A 42 1.96 -15.34 -12.37
C LEU A 42 3.10 -15.94 -13.21
N PRO A 43 3.70 -15.16 -14.12
CA PRO A 43 4.95 -15.50 -14.80
C PRO A 43 6.08 -15.77 -13.81
N GLU A 44 6.98 -16.73 -14.10
CA GLU A 44 8.01 -17.18 -13.17
C GLU A 44 8.92 -16.05 -12.66
N GLY A 45 9.27 -15.10 -13.53
CA GLY A 45 10.04 -13.90 -13.16
C GLY A 45 9.30 -12.99 -12.17
N ALA A 46 7.98 -12.88 -12.31
CA ALA A 46 7.13 -12.03 -11.47
C ALA A 46 6.77 -12.67 -10.12
N ARG A 47 6.82 -14.01 -10.00
CA ARG A 47 6.53 -14.72 -8.73
C ARG A 47 7.47 -14.32 -7.58
N LYS A 48 8.70 -13.95 -7.94
CA LYS A 48 9.75 -13.55 -6.99
C LYS A 48 9.58 -12.12 -6.49
N ASP A 49 8.74 -11.32 -7.15
CA ASP A 49 8.48 -9.94 -6.73
C ASP A 49 7.75 -9.93 -5.37
N GLN A 50 8.10 -8.96 -4.53
CA GLN A 50 7.42 -8.72 -3.26
C GLN A 50 5.97 -8.28 -3.50
N ARG A 51 5.70 -7.55 -4.60
CA ARG A 51 4.34 -7.14 -5.00
C ARG A 51 3.40 -8.33 -5.21
N ALA A 52 3.91 -9.51 -5.52
CA ALA A 52 3.08 -10.72 -5.67
C ALA A 52 2.42 -11.20 -4.36
N GLU A 53 2.83 -10.65 -3.20
CA GLU A 53 2.22 -10.94 -1.90
C GLU A 53 0.78 -10.41 -1.80
N SER A 54 0.49 -9.24 -2.38
CA SER A 54 -0.86 -8.65 -2.35
C SER A 54 -1.62 -8.94 -3.64
N ALA A 55 -2.94 -9.08 -3.55
CA ALA A 55 -3.83 -9.28 -4.68
C ALA A 55 -3.73 -8.12 -5.67
N LEU A 56 -3.65 -6.89 -5.17
CA LEU A 56 -3.43 -5.69 -5.99
C LEU A 56 -2.10 -5.79 -6.77
N GLY A 57 -1.01 -6.16 -6.10
CA GLY A 57 0.28 -6.30 -6.76
C GLY A 57 0.32 -7.48 -7.73
N ARG A 58 -0.40 -8.58 -7.46
CA ARG A 58 -0.58 -9.67 -8.43
C ARG A 58 -1.33 -9.22 -9.68
N LEU A 59 -2.39 -8.42 -9.55
CA LEU A 59 -3.11 -7.85 -10.70
C LEU A 59 -2.20 -6.97 -11.55
N PHE A 60 -1.34 -6.15 -10.90
CA PHE A 60 -0.35 -5.32 -11.58
C PHE A 60 0.70 -6.16 -12.32
N LEU A 61 1.29 -7.15 -11.64
CA LEU A 61 2.30 -8.04 -12.22
C LEU A 61 1.76 -8.92 -13.36
N ALA A 62 0.44 -9.15 -13.38
CA ALA A 62 -0.25 -9.84 -14.46
C ALA A 62 -0.65 -8.91 -15.62
N GLY A 63 -0.39 -7.60 -15.52
CA GLY A 63 -0.77 -6.61 -16.52
C GLY A 63 -2.27 -6.34 -16.62
N LEU A 64 -3.05 -6.72 -15.60
CA LEU A 64 -4.51 -6.52 -15.58
C LEU A 64 -4.90 -5.10 -15.15
N ILE A 65 -4.03 -4.44 -14.41
CA ILE A 65 -4.15 -3.03 -14.01
C ILE A 65 -2.86 -2.28 -14.36
N THR A 66 -3.00 -0.98 -14.61
CA THR A 66 -1.87 -0.09 -14.89
C THR A 66 -1.15 0.32 -13.61
N GLU A 67 0.04 0.92 -13.76
CA GLU A 67 0.79 1.42 -12.61
C GLU A 67 0.03 2.50 -11.81
N PRO A 68 -0.57 3.54 -12.43
CA PRO A 68 -1.36 4.52 -11.69
C PRO A 68 -2.56 3.91 -10.95
N GLU A 69 -3.21 2.91 -11.54
CA GLU A 69 -4.30 2.16 -10.90
C GLU A 69 -3.80 1.38 -9.67
N CYS A 70 -2.61 0.78 -9.76
CA CYS A 70 -1.96 0.11 -8.63
C CYS A 70 -1.61 1.10 -7.49
N TRP A 71 -1.04 2.26 -7.84
CA TRP A 71 -0.74 3.31 -6.86
C TRP A 71 -1.99 3.89 -6.21
N ALA A 72 -3.07 4.06 -6.99
CA ALA A 72 -4.36 4.45 -6.46
C ALA A 72 -4.88 3.41 -5.45
N GLY A 73 -4.78 2.12 -5.76
CA GLY A 73 -5.16 1.05 -4.84
C GLY A 73 -4.36 1.08 -3.53
N GLU A 74 -3.03 1.26 -3.59
CA GLU A 74 -2.17 1.38 -2.41
C GLU A 74 -2.49 2.64 -1.58
N ARG A 75 -2.75 3.77 -2.24
CA ARG A 75 -3.13 5.01 -1.57
C ARG A 75 -4.49 4.87 -0.88
N LEU A 76 -5.47 4.26 -1.55
CA LEU A 76 -6.77 3.97 -0.93
C LEU A 76 -6.63 3.04 0.27
N ARG A 77 -5.79 1.99 0.16
CA ARG A 77 -5.52 1.05 1.25
C ARG A 77 -4.99 1.76 2.50
N ARG A 78 -4.11 2.75 2.33
CA ARG A 78 -3.62 3.60 3.44
C ARG A 78 -4.74 4.44 4.05
N VAL A 79 -5.55 5.11 3.22
CA VAL A 79 -6.71 5.89 3.69
C VAL A 79 -7.70 5.02 4.47
N LEU A 80 -8.01 3.82 3.98
CA LEU A 80 -8.88 2.85 4.67
C LEU A 80 -8.29 2.40 6.01
N HIS A 81 -6.98 2.17 6.05
CA HIS A 81 -6.30 1.79 7.29
C HIS A 81 -6.36 2.90 8.33
N GLU A 82 -6.05 4.13 7.94
CA GLU A 82 -6.13 5.31 8.81
C GLU A 82 -7.56 5.57 9.29
N PHE A 83 -8.54 5.44 8.39
CA PHE A 83 -9.95 5.55 8.72
C PHE A 83 -10.38 4.53 9.78
N HIS A 84 -9.99 3.26 9.63
CA HIS A 84 -10.28 2.23 10.62
C HIS A 84 -9.58 2.47 11.96
N ILE A 85 -8.35 3.02 11.95
CA ILE A 85 -7.67 3.42 13.19
C ILE A 85 -8.48 4.49 13.91
N VAL A 86 -8.87 5.55 13.18
CA VAL A 86 -9.66 6.68 13.74
C VAL A 86 -11.01 6.22 14.29
N LEU A 87 -11.67 5.24 13.65
CA LEU A 87 -12.92 4.69 14.16
C LEU A 87 -12.75 3.72 15.34
N ALA A 88 -11.63 2.99 15.40
CA ALA A 88 -11.40 1.95 16.41
C ALA A 88 -10.77 2.50 17.70
N THR A 89 -10.16 3.69 17.67
CA THR A 89 -9.61 4.32 18.87
C THR A 89 -10.75 4.77 19.79
N PRO A 90 -10.82 4.28 21.05
CA PRO A 90 -11.79 4.78 22.00
C PRO A 90 -11.55 6.28 22.19
N MET A 91 -12.62 7.07 22.15
CA MET A 91 -12.59 8.52 22.37
C MET A 91 -12.28 8.83 23.84
N THR A 92 -11.12 8.43 24.33
CA THR A 92 -10.57 8.99 25.56
C THR A 92 -10.03 10.35 25.19
N ALA A 93 -10.90 11.36 25.24
CA ALA A 93 -10.48 12.75 25.33
C ALA A 93 -9.63 12.90 26.60
N SER A 94 -8.35 12.52 26.54
CA SER A 94 -7.40 12.82 27.59
C SER A 94 -6.91 14.25 27.38
N SER A 95 -7.81 15.19 27.68
CA SER A 95 -7.48 16.58 28.05
C SER A 95 -6.42 16.65 29.16
N ALA A 96 -6.12 15.54 29.84
CA ALA A 96 -5.04 15.39 30.80
C ALA A 96 -3.61 15.37 30.18
N ALA A 97 -3.44 15.04 28.89
CA ALA A 97 -2.11 15.04 28.26
C ALA A 97 -1.63 16.45 27.84
N ILE A 98 -2.56 17.39 27.65
CA ILE A 98 -2.26 18.78 27.27
C ILE A 98 -1.84 19.61 28.51
N MET A 99 -2.17 19.17 29.73
CA MET A 99 -1.87 19.93 30.97
C MET A 99 -0.43 19.75 31.53
N VAL A 100 0.47 19.04 30.86
CA VAL A 100 1.87 18.89 31.31
C VAL A 100 2.84 19.84 30.58
N ALA A 101 2.39 20.53 29.52
CA ALA A 101 3.17 21.59 28.88
C ALA A 101 2.74 22.96 29.43
N SER A 102 3.21 23.29 30.63
CA SER A 102 3.08 24.65 31.17
C SER A 102 3.79 25.65 30.23
N PRO A 103 3.16 26.76 29.82
CA PRO A 103 3.79 27.74 28.95
C PRO A 103 4.80 28.55 29.76
N VAL A 104 6.08 28.42 29.44
CA VAL A 104 7.05 29.49 29.71
C VAL A 104 6.65 30.65 28.81
N GLN A 105 6.23 31.75 29.43
CA GLN A 105 6.04 33.03 28.75
C GLN A 105 7.33 33.38 28.01
N GLN A 106 7.29 33.33 26.68
CA GLN A 106 8.29 33.97 25.85
C GLN A 106 7.59 35.03 25.01
N ASP A 107 8.15 36.22 25.13
CA ASP A 107 7.66 37.47 24.60
C ASP A 107 7.47 37.43 23.08
N ALA A 108 6.50 38.24 22.65
CA ALA A 108 6.15 38.46 21.28
C ALA A 108 7.29 39.15 20.52
N GLU A 109 8.19 38.39 19.89
CA GLU A 109 9.04 38.82 18.78
C GLU A 109 9.80 37.60 18.21
N GLY A 110 9.20 36.89 17.25
CA GLY A 110 9.80 35.67 16.70
C GLY A 110 9.04 35.00 15.56
N ASP A 111 8.48 35.78 14.64
CA ASP A 111 7.61 35.30 13.54
C ASP A 111 8.36 34.74 12.32
N LEU A 112 9.45 33.98 12.54
CA LEU A 112 10.23 33.35 11.46
C LEU A 112 10.56 31.86 11.70
N MET A 113 10.00 31.26 12.75
CA MET A 113 10.19 29.85 13.10
C MET A 113 8.87 29.23 13.55
N ALA A 114 7.82 29.33 12.73
CA ALA A 114 6.65 28.46 12.83
C ALA A 114 7.05 27.03 12.40
N ALA A 115 7.94 26.41 13.18
CA ALA A 115 8.20 24.99 13.11
C ALA A 115 6.85 24.30 13.35
N GLU A 116 6.41 23.58 12.32
CA GLU A 116 5.20 22.76 12.23
C GLU A 116 4.64 22.38 13.61
N ARG A 117 3.59 23.10 14.03
CA ARG A 117 2.79 22.68 15.17
C ARG A 117 2.37 21.24 14.89
N PRO A 118 2.65 20.27 15.78
CA PRO A 118 2.20 18.90 15.57
C PRO A 118 0.68 18.92 15.41
N GLU A 119 0.21 18.33 14.30
CA GLU A 119 -1.20 18.21 13.95
C GLU A 119 -1.97 17.67 15.16
N THR A 120 -3.05 18.35 15.54
CA THR A 120 -3.90 17.87 16.65
C THR A 120 -4.64 16.60 16.25
N GLU A 121 -5.05 15.80 17.24
CA GLU A 121 -5.79 14.55 16.96
C GLU A 121 -7.12 14.81 16.22
N GLU A 122 -7.77 15.95 16.50
CA GLU A 122 -8.99 16.40 15.84
C GLU A 122 -8.73 16.76 14.36
N GLU A 123 -7.71 17.58 14.08
CA GLU A 123 -7.31 17.94 12.71
C GLU A 123 -6.94 16.69 11.89
N ARG A 124 -6.20 15.76 12.50
CA ARG A 124 -5.83 14.50 11.85
C ARG A 124 -7.07 13.68 11.51
N ARG A 125 -8.02 13.57 12.45
CA ARG A 125 -9.29 12.85 12.24
C ARG A 125 -10.08 13.46 11.09
N ASP A 126 -10.26 14.78 11.10
CA ASP A 126 -11.04 15.49 10.08
C ASP A 126 -10.41 15.34 8.69
N ARG A 127 -9.08 15.41 8.60
CA ARG A 127 -8.34 15.16 7.35
C ARG A 127 -8.54 13.74 6.82
N VAL A 128 -8.49 12.74 7.70
CA VAL A 128 -8.68 11.32 7.31
C VAL A 128 -10.13 11.08 6.86
N LEU A 129 -11.11 11.61 7.59
CA LEU A 129 -12.53 11.52 7.21
C LEU A 129 -12.79 12.20 5.87
N ALA A 130 -12.30 13.43 5.67
CA ALA A 130 -12.43 14.15 4.41
C ALA A 130 -11.76 13.41 3.24
N SER A 131 -10.61 12.78 3.47
CA SER A 131 -9.90 11.98 2.46
C SER A 131 -10.68 10.73 2.07
N PHE A 132 -11.26 10.03 3.05
CA PHE A 132 -12.11 8.87 2.83
C PHE A 132 -13.41 9.24 2.11
N ASP A 133 -14.09 10.31 2.54
CA ASP A 133 -15.32 10.79 1.92
C ASP A 133 -15.10 11.23 0.47
N ARG A 134 -13.98 11.88 0.19
CA ARG A 134 -13.61 12.25 -1.18
C ARG A 134 -13.42 11.00 -2.05
N ALA A 135 -12.66 10.00 -1.57
CA ALA A 135 -12.41 8.77 -2.31
C ALA A 135 -13.70 7.96 -2.57
N THR A 136 -14.54 7.80 -1.54
CA THR A 136 -15.82 7.08 -1.67
C THR A 136 -16.81 7.82 -2.58
N SER A 137 -16.82 9.15 -2.54
CA SER A 137 -17.65 9.96 -3.44
C SER A 137 -17.28 9.78 -4.91
N VAL A 138 -15.99 9.63 -5.22
CA VAL A 138 -15.53 9.31 -6.58
C VAL A 138 -15.98 7.92 -7.00
N LEU A 139 -15.80 6.91 -6.13
CA LEU A 139 -16.23 5.53 -6.44
C LEU A 139 -17.75 5.42 -6.65
N LYS A 140 -18.56 6.20 -5.92
CA LYS A 140 -20.02 6.24 -6.07
C LYS A 140 -20.47 6.77 -7.44
N ARG A 141 -19.65 7.59 -8.12
CA ARG A 141 -19.94 8.16 -9.44
C ARG A 141 -19.57 7.24 -10.61
N VAL A 142 -18.82 6.17 -10.36
CA VAL A 142 -18.42 5.21 -11.39
C VAL A 142 -19.61 4.33 -11.78
N GLU A 143 -19.70 3.96 -13.04
CA GLU A 143 -20.67 2.96 -13.51
C GLU A 143 -20.53 1.65 -12.72
N ASN A 144 -21.65 1.03 -12.36
CA ASN A 144 -21.66 -0.17 -11.51
C ASN A 144 -20.96 0.05 -10.15
N SER A 145 -21.08 1.25 -9.57
CA SER A 145 -20.43 1.66 -8.33
C SER A 145 -20.53 0.64 -7.19
N ARG A 146 -21.70 0.00 -7.00
CA ARG A 146 -21.88 -1.03 -5.97
C ARG A 146 -20.94 -2.23 -6.14
N SER A 147 -20.77 -2.72 -7.37
CA SER A 147 -19.83 -3.82 -7.64
C SER A 147 -18.40 -3.32 -7.48
N ALA A 148 -18.05 -2.18 -8.08
CA ALA A 148 -16.72 -1.61 -8.00
C ALA A 148 -16.25 -1.40 -6.55
N ILE A 149 -17.10 -0.81 -5.70
CA ILE A 149 -16.81 -0.60 -4.27
C ILE A 149 -16.61 -1.94 -3.56
N ARG A 150 -17.56 -2.88 -3.70
CA ARG A 150 -17.48 -4.20 -3.06
C ARG A 150 -16.21 -4.96 -3.45
N ASP A 151 -15.88 -4.93 -4.74
CA ASP A 151 -14.78 -5.69 -5.30
C ASP A 151 -13.43 -5.02 -4.94
N ILE A 152 -13.36 -3.68 -4.90
CA ILE A 152 -12.20 -2.95 -4.38
C ILE A 152 -12.00 -3.20 -2.89
N ASP A 153 -13.06 -3.18 -2.08
CA ASP A 153 -12.98 -3.48 -0.65
C ASP A 153 -12.51 -4.91 -0.41
N ALA A 154 -13.05 -5.88 -1.16
CA ALA A 154 -12.59 -7.27 -1.10
C ALA A 154 -11.12 -7.41 -1.52
N LEU A 155 -10.69 -6.69 -2.54
CA LEU A 155 -9.31 -6.66 -3.01
C LEU A 155 -8.35 -6.10 -1.96
N LEU A 156 -8.66 -4.93 -1.38
CA LEU A 156 -7.74 -4.20 -0.50
C LEU A 156 -7.74 -4.69 0.95
N LEU A 157 -8.91 -5.10 1.47
CA LEU A 157 -9.04 -5.51 2.87
C LEU A 157 -8.90 -7.03 3.07
N ARG A 158 -9.33 -7.83 2.10
CA ARG A 158 -9.38 -9.30 2.20
C ARG A 158 -8.41 -10.02 1.27
N ASP A 159 -7.62 -9.28 0.51
CA ASP A 159 -6.67 -9.82 -0.47
C ASP A 159 -7.32 -10.75 -1.51
N GLN A 160 -8.58 -10.48 -1.88
CA GLN A 160 -9.35 -11.30 -2.81
C GLN A 160 -9.27 -10.75 -4.23
N VAL A 161 -8.90 -11.60 -5.18
CA VAL A 161 -8.90 -11.24 -6.60
C VAL A 161 -10.35 -11.22 -7.09
N PRO A 162 -10.82 -10.13 -7.74
CA PRO A 162 -12.18 -10.05 -8.25
C PRO A 162 -12.40 -11.04 -9.40
N GLN A 163 -13.61 -11.57 -9.51
CA GLN A 163 -13.98 -12.46 -10.63
C GLN A 163 -14.07 -11.70 -11.96
N ASP A 164 -14.66 -10.50 -11.92
CA ASP A 164 -14.65 -9.55 -13.03
C ASP A 164 -13.80 -8.35 -12.65
N ILE A 165 -12.73 -8.11 -13.42
CA ILE A 165 -11.78 -7.03 -13.16
C ILE A 165 -12.30 -5.66 -13.62
N GLN A 166 -13.29 -5.61 -14.53
CA GLN A 166 -13.69 -4.36 -15.17
C GLN A 166 -14.25 -3.31 -14.19
N PRO A 167 -15.16 -3.64 -13.25
CA PRO A 167 -15.65 -2.67 -12.27
C PRO A 167 -14.54 -2.16 -11.36
N THR A 168 -13.68 -3.07 -10.88
CA THR A 168 -12.52 -2.73 -10.04
C THR A 168 -11.56 -1.79 -10.77
N ARG A 169 -11.22 -2.11 -12.02
CA ARG A 169 -10.31 -1.29 -12.83
C ARG A 169 -10.86 0.11 -13.08
N ARG A 170 -12.15 0.24 -13.41
CA ARG A 170 -12.80 1.56 -13.58
C ARG A 170 -12.77 2.38 -12.28
N GLY A 171 -13.02 1.74 -11.14
CA GLY A 171 -12.92 2.39 -9.83
C GLY A 171 -11.49 2.86 -9.51
N LEU A 172 -10.49 1.99 -9.75
CA LEU A 172 -9.07 2.35 -9.57
C LEU A 172 -8.62 3.45 -10.53
N ALA A 173 -9.08 3.45 -11.78
CA ALA A 173 -8.79 4.49 -12.76
C ALA A 173 -9.41 5.84 -12.38
N ALA A 174 -10.63 5.84 -11.85
CA ALA A 174 -11.29 7.05 -11.34
C ALA A 174 -10.53 7.64 -10.14
N LEU A 175 -10.05 6.77 -9.23
CA LEU A 175 -9.21 7.18 -8.10
C LEU A 175 -7.84 7.68 -8.56
N ALA A 176 -7.20 7.02 -9.53
CA ALA A 176 -5.94 7.46 -10.12
C ALA A 176 -6.08 8.87 -10.72
N SER A 177 -7.20 9.13 -11.40
CA SER A 177 -7.51 10.45 -11.96
C SER A 177 -7.75 11.50 -10.88
N MET A 178 -8.51 11.15 -9.82
CA MET A 178 -8.74 12.04 -8.68
C MET A 178 -7.43 12.48 -7.99
N TRP A 179 -6.47 11.58 -7.89
CA TRP A 179 -5.15 11.85 -7.31
C TRP A 179 -4.09 12.28 -8.33
N ARG A 180 -4.48 12.47 -9.60
CA ARG A 180 -3.59 12.93 -10.68
C ARG A 180 -2.37 12.02 -10.88
N LEU A 181 -2.52 10.72 -10.63
CA LEU A 181 -1.45 9.73 -10.80
C LEU A 181 -1.17 9.40 -12.27
N ASN A 182 -2.00 9.92 -13.19
CA ASN A 182 -1.88 9.74 -14.64
C ASN A 182 -1.21 10.95 -15.32
N GLU A 183 -0.99 12.06 -14.61
CA GLU A 183 -0.42 13.28 -15.19
C GLU A 183 1.10 13.12 -15.34
N PRO A 184 1.68 13.40 -16.52
CA PRO A 184 3.13 13.44 -16.68
C PRO A 184 3.72 14.58 -15.84
N ALA A 185 4.99 14.46 -15.44
CA ALA A 185 5.71 15.51 -14.73
C ALA A 185 5.72 16.81 -15.55
N GLU A 186 5.09 17.88 -15.04
CA GLU A 186 5.01 19.16 -15.76
C GLU A 186 6.22 20.08 -15.49
N GLU A 187 7.01 19.84 -14.44
CA GLU A 187 8.11 20.75 -14.02
C GLU A 187 9.50 20.06 -13.94
N GLU A 188 10.53 20.78 -14.40
CA GLU A 188 11.95 20.37 -14.50
C GLU A 188 12.66 20.21 -13.13
N GLY A 189 11.95 20.48 -12.02
CA GLY A 189 12.45 20.39 -10.64
C GLY A 189 11.79 19.29 -9.79
N ASP A 190 10.78 18.59 -10.31
CA ASP A 190 10.13 17.50 -9.60
C ASP A 190 11.10 16.32 -9.49
N ARG A 191 11.50 15.96 -8.26
CA ARG A 191 12.44 14.85 -8.04
C ARG A 191 11.82 13.55 -8.56
N PRO A 192 12.37 12.94 -9.61
CA PRO A 192 11.79 11.72 -10.17
C PRO A 192 12.02 10.56 -9.21
N ILE A 193 10.94 9.94 -8.74
CA ILE A 193 11.03 8.66 -8.03
C ILE A 193 11.20 7.59 -9.11
N ARG A 194 12.44 7.09 -9.28
CA ARG A 194 12.74 5.98 -10.18
C ARG A 194 12.04 4.71 -9.68
N VAL A 195 11.04 4.21 -10.41
CA VAL A 195 10.40 2.93 -10.11
C VAL A 195 10.53 2.00 -11.32
N ARG A 196 11.04 0.79 -11.05
CA ARG A 196 11.17 -0.28 -12.04
C ARG A 196 9.78 -0.81 -12.40
N GLY A 197 9.32 -0.58 -13.63
CA GLY A 197 8.06 -1.12 -14.16
C GLY A 197 8.22 -1.61 -15.59
N ALA A 198 7.79 -2.84 -15.87
CA ALA A 198 7.73 -3.42 -17.21
C ALA A 198 6.45 -2.99 -17.93
N ARG A 199 6.53 -2.82 -19.25
CA ARG A 199 5.39 -2.51 -20.12
C ARG A 199 4.49 -3.71 -20.41
N ILE A 200 3.22 -3.39 -20.63
CA ILE A 200 2.22 -4.25 -21.28
C ILE A 200 2.62 -4.44 -22.75
N GLY A 201 2.77 -5.68 -23.20
CA GLY A 201 2.68 -6.04 -24.63
C GLY A 201 3.84 -6.83 -25.22
N ASP A 202 5.04 -6.80 -24.64
CA ASP A 202 6.18 -7.52 -25.22
C ASP A 202 6.49 -8.81 -24.46
N ALA A 203 6.62 -9.90 -25.21
CA ALA A 203 7.21 -11.14 -24.71
C ALA A 203 8.55 -10.80 -24.06
N CYS A 204 8.67 -11.05 -22.76
CA CYS A 204 9.77 -10.62 -21.92
C CYS A 204 11.06 -11.40 -22.24
N ALA A 205 11.65 -11.14 -23.39
CA ALA A 205 13.09 -11.17 -23.60
C ALA A 205 13.61 -9.83 -23.07
N TRP A 206 14.44 -9.90 -22.05
CA TRP A 206 14.84 -8.74 -21.26
C TRP A 206 15.53 -7.68 -22.13
N SER A 207 14.85 -6.55 -22.37
CA SER A 207 15.50 -5.27 -22.62
C SER A 207 14.79 -4.20 -21.78
N HIS A 208 15.47 -3.79 -20.70
CA HIS A 208 14.99 -2.80 -19.75
C HIS A 208 14.94 -1.41 -20.39
N GLU A 209 13.76 -0.95 -20.81
CA GLU A 209 13.54 0.48 -21.06
C GLU A 209 12.91 1.11 -19.82
N GLU A 210 13.73 1.91 -19.12
CA GLU A 210 13.33 2.72 -17.97
C GLU A 210 12.38 3.83 -18.46
N ARG A 211 11.23 4.02 -17.80
CA ARG A 211 10.39 5.21 -18.00
C ARG A 211 10.04 5.88 -16.68
N GLU A 212 10.04 7.20 -16.73
CA GLU A 212 9.95 8.13 -15.60
C GLU A 212 8.50 8.52 -15.33
N VAL A 213 8.09 8.54 -14.06
CA VAL A 213 6.77 9.02 -13.61
C VAL A 213 6.98 9.91 -12.38
N ALA A 214 6.41 11.13 -12.39
CA ALA A 214 6.44 12.04 -11.23
C ALA A 214 5.12 11.96 -10.44
N ILE A 215 5.22 12.18 -9.13
CA ILE A 215 4.07 12.27 -8.23
C ILE A 215 4.17 13.63 -7.51
N LEU A 216 3.18 14.48 -7.74
CA LEU A 216 3.07 15.80 -7.10
C LEU A 216 2.66 15.68 -5.64
N TYR A 217 3.47 16.24 -4.74
CA TYR A 217 3.10 16.51 -3.35
C TYR A 217 2.85 18.01 -3.21
N LYS A 218 1.60 18.40 -2.96
CA LYS A 218 1.23 19.74 -2.48
C LYS A 218 0.65 19.61 -1.09
#